data_AF-A0A6G3XGY9-F1
#
_entry.id   AF-A0A6G3XGY9-F1
#
_cell.length_a   1.000
_cell.length_b   1.000
_cell.length_c   1.000
_cell.angle_alpha   90.00
_cell.angle_beta   90.00
_cell.angle_gamma   90.00
#
_symmetry.space_group_name_H-M   'P 1'
#
loop_
_entity.id
_entity.type
_entity.pdbx_description
1 polymer ?
#
loop_
_entity_poly.entity_id
_entity_poly.type
_entity_poly.pdbx_seq_one_letter_code
_entity_poly.pdbx_strand_id
1 'polypeptide(L)'
;TRATEGGQPCWAPVALTHLNWRQGELRSLPRTHHLNYAGIATGQGLDDAVERGLLEVVERDALELWWRLDGPTRGIDPASVPGLTDDLAGCGLDVHIVEMPSEFAPCVAALAHDPVRGIHAAGFACRYDPAEAARKAVLEAVHTWVFTQGAVDADGWVYRAV
;
A
#
# COMPACT_ATOMS: atom_id res chain seq x y z
N THR A 1 -21.21 12.80 -1.86
CA THR A 1 -20.62 13.25 -0.59
C THR A 1 -20.21 14.70 -0.71
N ARG A 2 -20.50 15.54 0.29
CA ARG A 2 -20.05 16.95 0.27
C ARG A 2 -18.53 16.98 0.47
N ALA A 3 -17.83 17.83 -0.27
CA ALA A 3 -16.38 17.98 -0.24
C ALA A 3 -15.99 19.44 -0.50
N THR A 4 -14.68 19.71 -0.57
CA THR A 4 -14.11 21.03 -0.87
C THR A 4 -12.99 20.89 -1.90
N GLU A 5 -12.98 21.74 -2.92
CA GLU A 5 -11.93 21.81 -3.95
C GLU A 5 -11.50 23.28 -4.12
N GLY A 6 -10.21 23.59 -3.98
CA GLY A 6 -9.72 24.98 -4.05
C GLY A 6 -10.38 25.93 -3.04
N GLY A 7 -10.81 25.40 -1.88
CA GLY A 7 -11.56 26.15 -0.87
C GLY A 7 -13.05 26.36 -1.18
N GLN A 8 -13.55 25.87 -2.32
CA GLN A 8 -14.96 25.96 -2.71
C GLN A 8 -15.71 24.67 -2.41
N PRO A 9 -16.96 24.72 -1.91
CA PRO A 9 -17.77 23.53 -1.73
C PRO A 9 -18.03 22.78 -3.04
N CYS A 10 -17.88 21.46 -3.04
CA CYS A 10 -18.19 20.61 -4.18
C CYS A 10 -18.89 19.30 -3.75
N TRP A 11 -19.32 18.51 -4.73
CA TRP A 11 -19.92 17.20 -4.51
C TRP A 11 -19.08 16.11 -5.18
N ALA A 12 -18.57 15.17 -4.39
CA ALA A 12 -17.89 13.98 -4.88
C ALA A 12 -18.88 12.80 -5.00
N PRO A 13 -18.79 11.95 -6.03
CA PRO A 13 -19.61 10.75 -6.14
C PRO A 13 -19.41 9.82 -4.93
N VAL A 14 -20.52 9.36 -4.32
CA VAL A 14 -20.45 8.38 -3.21
C VAL A 14 -19.76 7.09 -3.67
N ALA A 15 -19.98 6.70 -4.93
CA ALA A 15 -19.35 5.54 -5.56
C ALA A 15 -17.82 5.60 -5.64
N LEU A 16 -17.21 6.78 -5.45
CA LEU A 16 -15.76 7.00 -5.47
C LEU A 16 -15.18 7.38 -4.09
N THR A 17 -16.02 7.61 -3.09
CA THR A 17 -15.59 8.11 -1.77
C THR A 17 -15.92 7.15 -0.62
N HIS A 18 -16.72 6.12 -0.87
CA HIS A 18 -17.17 5.17 0.15
C HIS A 18 -16.96 3.73 -0.31
N LEU A 19 -16.44 2.90 0.59
CA LEU A 19 -16.48 1.46 0.43
C LEU A 19 -17.90 0.94 0.61
N ASN A 20 -18.24 -0.14 -0.07
CA ASN A 20 -19.54 -0.81 0.04
C ASN A 20 -20.77 0.11 -0.15
N TRP A 21 -20.64 1.17 -0.97
CA TRP A 21 -21.66 2.20 -1.16
C TRP A 21 -23.02 1.72 -1.70
N ARG A 22 -23.08 0.54 -2.33
CA ARG A 22 -24.31 -0.04 -2.91
C ARG A 22 -25.20 -0.70 -1.83
N GLN A 23 -25.68 0.12 -0.91
CA GLN A 23 -26.57 -0.26 0.18
C GLN A 23 -27.89 0.53 0.10
N GLY A 24 -28.95 -0.01 0.72
CA GLY A 24 -30.27 0.62 0.73
C GLY A 24 -30.79 0.93 -0.69
N GLU A 25 -31.20 2.19 -0.88
CA GLU A 25 -31.72 2.70 -2.16
C GLU A 25 -30.68 2.67 -3.30
N LEU A 26 -29.38 2.67 -2.98
CA LEU A 26 -28.29 2.63 -3.96
C LEU A 26 -28.00 1.21 -4.46
N ARG A 27 -28.66 0.19 -3.91
CA ARG A 27 -28.42 -1.23 -4.25
C ARG A 27 -28.76 -1.58 -5.71
N SER A 28 -29.68 -0.86 -6.35
CA SER A 28 -30.06 -1.12 -7.75
C SER A 28 -29.13 -0.45 -8.76
N LEU A 29 -28.30 0.50 -8.34
CA LEU A 29 -27.42 1.25 -9.24
C LEU A 29 -26.33 0.35 -9.86
N PRO A 30 -25.92 0.60 -11.11
CA PRO A 30 -24.89 -0.20 -11.77
C PRO A 30 -23.53 -0.07 -11.07
N ARG A 31 -22.69 -1.11 -11.18
CA ARG A 31 -21.26 -1.05 -10.80
C ARG A 31 -20.50 -0.49 -11.99
N THR A 32 -20.08 0.77 -11.92
CA THR A 32 -19.33 1.42 -12.99
C THR A 32 -17.80 1.35 -12.78
N HIS A 33 -17.35 1.07 -11.55
CA HIS A 33 -15.93 1.00 -11.18
C HIS A 33 -15.71 -0.12 -10.15
N HIS A 34 -14.46 -0.55 -9.99
CA HIS A 34 -14.06 -1.40 -8.87
C HIS A 34 -14.07 -0.61 -7.54
N LEU A 35 -14.01 -1.31 -6.41
CA LEU A 35 -13.85 -0.66 -5.10
C LEU A 35 -12.46 -0.02 -5.05
N ASN A 36 -12.41 1.31 -4.96
CA ASN A 36 -11.15 2.03 -4.82
C ASN A 36 -10.82 2.17 -3.33
N TYR A 37 -9.67 1.64 -2.93
CA TYR A 37 -9.18 1.69 -1.55
C TYR A 37 -8.18 2.83 -1.33
N ALA A 38 -7.60 3.38 -2.40
CA ALA A 38 -6.52 4.34 -2.31
C ALA A 38 -6.96 5.61 -1.57
N GLY A 39 -6.17 6.01 -0.58
CA GLY A 39 -6.36 7.23 0.19
C GLY A 39 -7.33 7.11 1.36
N ILE A 40 -7.79 5.90 1.69
CA ILE A 40 -8.59 5.66 2.88
C ILE A 40 -7.65 5.47 4.07
N ALA A 41 -7.61 6.48 4.95
CA ALA A 41 -6.71 6.45 6.10
C ALA A 41 -7.40 6.86 7.40
N THR A 42 -6.85 6.36 8.51
CA THR A 42 -7.14 6.82 9.87
C THR A 42 -5.87 7.42 10.48
N GLY A 43 -6.07 8.38 11.38
CA GLY A 43 -4.98 9.13 12.00
C GLY A 43 -5.36 9.73 13.35
N GLN A 44 -4.36 10.31 14.02
CA GLN A 44 -4.52 11.08 15.26
C GLN A 44 -5.08 12.47 14.94
N GLY A 45 -6.35 12.51 14.54
CA GLY A 45 -7.02 13.71 14.06
C GLY A 45 -7.11 13.79 12.54
N LEU A 46 -7.74 14.85 12.05
CA LEU A 46 -8.03 15.01 10.62
C LEU A 46 -6.75 15.21 9.80
N ASP A 47 -5.84 16.07 10.25
CA ASP A 47 -4.64 16.42 9.48
C ASP A 47 -3.72 15.20 9.26
N ASP A 48 -3.47 14.39 10.30
CA ASP A 48 -2.71 13.13 10.18
C ASP A 48 -3.42 12.12 9.28
N ALA A 49 -4.75 12.00 9.37
CA ALA A 49 -5.51 11.11 8.49
C ALA A 49 -5.44 11.55 7.02
N VAL A 50 -5.53 12.85 6.75
CA VAL A 50 -5.42 13.43 5.41
C VAL A 50 -4.02 13.21 4.85
N GLU A 51 -2.98 13.48 5.64
CA GLU A 51 -1.59 13.28 5.23
C GLU A 51 -1.30 11.81 4.88
N ARG A 52 -1.73 10.88 5.73
CA ARG A 52 -1.60 9.44 5.45
C ARG A 52 -2.33 9.02 4.19
N GLY A 53 -3.55 9.50 3.99
CA GLY A 53 -4.32 9.23 2.79
C GLY A 53 -3.65 9.78 1.53
N LEU A 54 -3.08 10.98 1.61
CA LEU A 54 -2.36 11.59 0.50
C LEU A 54 -1.09 10.79 0.14
N LEU A 55 -0.27 10.42 1.13
CA LEU A 55 0.92 9.62 0.89
C LEU A 55 0.57 8.25 0.30
N GLU A 56 -0.53 7.63 0.74
CA GLU A 56 -1.00 6.38 0.14
C GLU A 56 -1.44 6.56 -1.33
N VAL A 57 -2.09 7.66 -1.68
CA VAL A 57 -2.43 7.97 -3.08
C VAL A 57 -1.16 8.12 -3.93
N VAL A 58 -0.15 8.83 -3.42
CA VAL A 58 1.16 8.98 -4.09
C VAL A 58 1.87 7.62 -4.25
N GLU A 59 1.82 6.76 -3.23
CA GLU A 59 2.36 5.39 -3.31
C GLU A 59 1.70 4.59 -4.45
N ARG A 60 0.36 4.67 -4.57
CA ARG A 60 -0.39 3.96 -5.61
C ARG A 60 -0.10 4.50 -7.00
N ASP A 61 0.05 5.81 -7.15
CA ASP A 61 0.46 6.44 -8.41
C ASP A 61 1.86 5.96 -8.84
N ALA A 62 2.85 6.05 -7.94
CA ALA A 62 4.22 5.58 -8.20
C ALA A 62 4.28 4.08 -8.55
N LEU A 63 3.47 3.26 -7.87
CA LEU A 63 3.35 1.83 -8.17
C LEU A 63 2.81 1.59 -9.58
N GLU A 64 1.76 2.29 -10.01
CA GLU A 64 1.21 2.12 -11.36
C GLU A 64 2.19 2.63 -12.44
N LEU A 65 2.86 3.76 -12.20
CA LEU A 65 3.91 4.27 -13.09
C LEU A 65 5.02 3.24 -13.29
N TRP A 66 5.53 2.65 -12.20
CA TRP A 66 6.57 1.64 -12.28
C TRP A 66 6.07 0.31 -12.86
N TRP A 67 5.09 -0.32 -12.22
CA TRP A 67 4.71 -1.70 -12.48
C TRP A 67 3.85 -1.84 -13.74
N ARG A 68 2.92 -0.91 -13.95
CA ARG A 68 1.95 -1.01 -15.05
C ARG A 68 2.40 -0.27 -16.29
N LEU A 69 3.13 0.83 -16.14
CA LEU A 69 3.57 1.67 -17.25
C LEU A 69 5.06 1.53 -17.58
N ASP A 70 5.74 0.54 -17.01
CA ASP A 70 7.16 0.24 -17.24
C ASP A 70 8.08 1.45 -16.94
N GLY A 71 7.71 2.20 -15.89
CA GLY A 71 8.47 3.33 -15.40
C GLY A 71 9.85 2.90 -14.88
N PRO A 72 10.86 3.79 -14.93
CA PRO A 72 12.20 3.46 -14.48
C PRO A 72 12.22 3.21 -12.97
N THR A 73 13.04 2.25 -12.55
CA THR A 73 13.29 1.95 -11.13
C THR A 73 14.78 1.77 -10.87
N ARG A 74 15.18 1.96 -9.61
CA ARG A 74 16.57 1.79 -9.16
C ARG A 74 16.61 0.91 -7.94
N GLY A 75 17.42 -0.15 -7.99
CA GLY A 75 17.70 -0.98 -6.82
C GLY A 75 18.33 -0.18 -5.68
N ILE A 76 17.91 -0.49 -4.46
CA ILE A 76 18.49 0.05 -3.23
C ILE A 76 19.16 -1.12 -2.51
N ASP A 77 20.40 -0.94 -2.09
CA ASP A 77 21.08 -1.92 -1.23
C ASP A 77 20.43 -1.89 0.17
N PRO A 78 19.81 -2.98 0.67
CA PRO A 78 19.21 -3.00 2.00
C PRO A 78 20.19 -2.60 3.11
N ALA A 79 21.48 -2.92 2.96
CA ALA A 79 22.51 -2.56 3.94
C ALA A 79 22.78 -1.04 4.00
N SER A 80 22.36 -0.28 2.98
CA SER A 80 22.48 1.18 2.96
C SER A 80 21.34 1.90 3.69
N VAL A 81 20.26 1.17 4.07
CA VAL A 81 19.10 1.74 4.77
C VAL A 81 19.33 1.69 6.29
N PRO A 82 19.41 2.84 6.98
CA PRO A 82 19.67 2.87 8.42
C PRO A 82 18.66 2.03 9.23
N GLY A 83 19.17 1.10 10.04
CA GLY A 83 18.38 0.23 10.92
C GLY A 83 17.72 -0.98 10.25
N LEU A 84 17.66 -1.04 8.91
CA LEU A 84 16.98 -2.15 8.22
C LEU A 84 17.69 -3.50 8.42
N THR A 85 19.02 -3.50 8.42
CA THR A 85 19.80 -4.73 8.68
C THR A 85 19.52 -5.29 10.08
N ASP A 86 19.35 -4.42 11.07
CA ASP A 86 19.02 -4.83 12.44
C ASP A 86 17.58 -5.33 12.54
N ASP A 87 16.64 -4.65 11.86
CA ASP A 87 15.23 -5.08 11.78
C ASP A 87 15.09 -6.46 11.12
N LEU A 88 15.98 -6.81 10.19
CA LEU A 88 16.01 -8.09 9.47
C LEU A 88 16.94 -9.13 10.12
N ALA A 89 17.59 -8.83 11.24
CA ALA A 89 18.54 -9.74 11.86
C ALA A 89 17.85 -11.06 12.27
N GLY A 90 18.37 -12.19 11.76
CA GLY A 90 17.80 -13.52 11.99
C GLY A 90 16.51 -13.81 11.21
N CYS A 91 16.07 -12.88 10.35
CA CYS A 91 14.97 -13.12 9.42
C CYS A 91 15.42 -14.11 8.32
N GLY A 92 14.56 -15.08 8.00
CA GLY A 92 14.82 -16.06 6.94
C GLY A 92 14.35 -15.62 5.56
N LEU A 93 14.04 -14.33 5.37
CA LEU A 93 13.52 -13.78 4.12
C LEU A 93 14.61 -13.08 3.33
N ASP A 94 14.68 -13.36 2.03
CA ASP A 94 15.48 -12.58 1.09
C ASP A 94 14.70 -11.31 0.73
N VAL A 95 15.29 -10.13 0.94
CA VAL A 95 14.62 -8.84 0.73
C VAL A 95 15.32 -8.06 -0.38
N HIS A 96 14.54 -7.66 -1.38
CA HIS A 96 14.94 -6.74 -2.43
C HIS A 96 14.09 -5.48 -2.34
N ILE A 97 14.72 -4.31 -2.45
CA ILE A 97 14.01 -3.02 -2.43
C ILE A 97 14.41 -2.16 -3.61
N VAL A 98 13.45 -1.40 -4.14
CA VAL A 98 13.63 -0.53 -5.29
C VAL A 98 12.93 0.81 -5.09
N GLU A 99 13.53 1.87 -5.59
CA GLU A 99 12.90 3.19 -5.71
C GLU A 99 11.88 3.18 -6.85
N MET A 100 10.63 3.58 -6.57
CA MET A 100 9.59 3.80 -7.57
C MET A 100 9.63 5.26 -8.06
N PRO A 101 9.34 5.54 -9.34
CA PRO A 101 9.31 6.90 -9.86
C PRO A 101 8.16 7.67 -9.23
N SER A 102 8.48 8.82 -8.62
CA SER A 102 7.51 9.69 -7.96
C SER A 102 7.97 11.14 -8.04
N GLU A 103 7.06 12.04 -8.38
CA GLU A 103 7.32 13.50 -8.43
C GLU A 103 7.06 14.20 -7.08
N PHE A 104 6.42 13.50 -6.14
CA PHE A 104 5.85 14.13 -4.93
C PHE A 104 6.61 13.81 -3.65
N ALA A 105 6.98 12.54 -3.45
CA ALA A 105 7.67 12.07 -2.25
C ALA A 105 8.33 10.70 -2.51
N PRO A 106 9.38 10.35 -1.74
CA PRO A 106 10.04 9.04 -1.84
C PRO A 106 9.05 7.87 -1.75
N CYS A 107 9.07 7.04 -2.79
CA CYS A 107 8.25 5.84 -2.92
C CYS A 107 9.16 4.62 -3.09
N VAL A 108 8.96 3.59 -2.28
CA VAL A 108 9.77 2.37 -2.29
C VAL A 108 8.87 1.15 -2.43
N ALA A 109 9.27 0.22 -3.28
CA ALA A 109 8.72 -1.13 -3.33
C ALA A 109 9.71 -2.12 -2.70
N ALA A 110 9.18 -3.11 -2.00
CA ALA A 110 9.93 -4.21 -1.42
C ALA A 110 9.37 -5.54 -1.90
N LEU A 111 10.24 -6.50 -2.18
CA LEU A 111 9.90 -7.89 -2.40
C LEU A 111 10.62 -8.73 -1.34
N ALA A 112 9.84 -9.41 -0.50
CA ALA A 112 10.31 -10.43 0.41
C ALA A 112 10.09 -11.82 -0.23
N HIS A 113 11.10 -12.66 -0.20
CA HIS A 113 11.06 -14.04 -0.66
C HIS A 113 11.40 -14.98 0.50
N ASP A 114 10.51 -15.94 0.75
CA ASP A 114 10.73 -17.05 1.67
C ASP A 114 11.22 -18.27 0.87
N PRO A 115 12.53 -18.57 0.87
CA PRO A 115 13.08 -19.69 0.10
C PRO A 115 12.65 -21.06 0.64
N VAL A 116 12.21 -21.14 1.90
CA VAL A 116 11.77 -22.40 2.52
C VAL A 116 10.35 -22.74 2.06
N ARG A 117 9.46 -21.74 1.95
CA ARG A 117 8.07 -21.93 1.55
C ARG A 117 7.80 -21.62 0.07
N GLY A 118 8.74 -21.01 -0.63
CA GLY A 118 8.56 -20.51 -2.00
C GLY A 118 7.55 -19.37 -2.09
N ILE A 119 7.40 -18.57 -1.04
CA ILE A 119 6.43 -17.47 -0.99
C ILE A 119 7.12 -16.16 -1.39
N HIS A 120 6.51 -15.43 -2.32
CA HIS A 120 6.85 -14.06 -2.63
C HIS A 120 5.77 -13.13 -2.09
N ALA A 121 6.19 -12.06 -1.42
CA ALA A 121 5.30 -11.05 -0.90
C ALA A 121 5.85 -9.65 -1.18
N ALA A 122 5.00 -8.76 -1.66
CA ALA A 122 5.38 -7.40 -2.00
C ALA A 122 4.79 -6.41 -0.99
N GLY A 123 5.52 -5.34 -0.76
CA GLY A 123 5.09 -4.21 0.06
C GLY A 123 5.52 -2.90 -0.57
N PHE A 124 4.77 -1.84 -0.28
CA PHE A 124 4.95 -0.54 -0.89
C PHE A 124 4.82 0.52 0.20
N ALA A 125 5.55 1.63 0.05
CA ALA A 125 5.45 2.74 0.98
C ALA A 125 5.83 4.06 0.31
N CYS A 126 5.09 5.11 0.67
CA CYS A 126 5.48 6.49 0.45
C CYS A 126 5.69 7.21 1.80
N ARG A 127 6.84 7.84 1.99
CA ARG A 127 7.18 8.65 3.18
C ARG A 127 8.07 9.82 2.77
N TYR A 128 8.10 10.90 3.56
CA TYR A 128 8.99 12.02 3.29
C TYR A 128 10.46 11.67 3.50
N ASP A 129 10.76 10.78 4.45
CA ASP A 129 12.09 10.23 4.64
C ASP A 129 12.26 8.93 3.82
N PRO A 130 13.27 8.85 2.93
CA PRO A 130 13.50 7.66 2.11
C PRO A 130 13.81 6.39 2.91
N ALA A 131 14.48 6.50 4.07
CA ALA A 131 14.79 5.33 4.90
C ALA A 131 13.52 4.82 5.59
N GLU A 132 12.64 5.71 6.07
CA GLU A 132 11.31 5.34 6.56
C GLU A 132 10.45 4.69 5.48
N ALA A 133 10.48 5.21 4.24
CA ALA A 133 9.79 4.59 3.11
C ALA A 133 10.30 3.17 2.87
N ALA A 134 11.62 2.97 2.80
CA ALA A 134 12.21 1.65 2.60
C ALA A 134 11.87 0.66 3.72
N ARG A 135 12.04 1.06 4.99
CA ARG A 135 11.72 0.21 6.13
C ARG A 135 10.23 -0.14 6.18
N LYS A 136 9.34 0.82 5.89
CA LYS A 136 7.91 0.54 5.83
C LYS A 136 7.55 -0.38 4.67
N ALA A 137 8.12 -0.20 3.48
CA ALA A 137 7.86 -1.09 2.34
C ALA A 137 8.21 -2.54 2.69
N VAL A 138 9.36 -2.76 3.36
CA VAL A 138 9.76 -4.09 3.85
C VAL A 138 8.78 -4.61 4.91
N LEU A 139 8.36 -3.77 5.86
CA LEU A 139 7.37 -4.16 6.87
C LEU A 139 6.05 -4.62 6.23
N GLU A 140 5.54 -3.89 5.22
CA GLU A 140 4.33 -4.27 4.49
C GLU A 140 4.52 -5.55 3.66
N ALA A 141 5.73 -5.80 3.13
CA ALA A 141 6.04 -7.04 2.44
C ALA A 141 6.02 -8.24 3.41
N VAL A 142 6.58 -8.07 4.61
CA VAL A 142 6.51 -9.08 5.69
C VAL A 142 5.07 -9.28 6.15
N HIS A 143 4.30 -8.21 6.30
CA HIS A 143 2.88 -8.28 6.67
C HIS A 143 2.09 -9.07 5.61
N THR A 144 2.33 -8.79 4.33
CA THR A 144 1.74 -9.54 3.21
C THR A 144 2.17 -11.01 3.28
N TRP A 145 3.45 -11.32 3.51
CA TRP A 145 3.95 -12.68 3.67
C TRP A 145 3.24 -13.46 4.80
N VAL A 146 3.00 -12.82 5.95
CA VAL A 146 2.25 -13.45 7.06
C VAL A 146 0.85 -13.88 6.60
N PHE A 147 0.12 -13.00 5.92
CA PHE A 147 -1.21 -13.33 5.40
C PHE A 147 -1.17 -14.36 4.26
N THR A 148 -0.17 -14.28 3.38
CA THR A 148 0.01 -15.24 2.28
C THR A 148 0.18 -16.66 2.81
N GLN A 149 0.92 -16.87 3.90
CA GLN A 149 1.05 -18.19 4.52
C GLN A 149 -0.30 -18.81 4.89
N GLY A 150 -1.25 -18.00 5.33
CA GLY A 150 -2.60 -18.45 5.64
C GLY A 150 -3.49 -18.70 4.45
N ALA A 151 -3.11 -18.22 3.26
CA ALA A 151 -3.88 -18.33 2.03
C ALA A 151 -3.40 -19.46 1.10
N VAL A 152 -2.26 -20.11 1.40
CA VAL A 152 -1.66 -21.18 0.57
C VAL A 152 -2.58 -22.40 0.49
N ASP A 153 -3.19 -22.79 1.60
CA ASP A 153 -4.10 -23.92 1.69
C ASP A 153 -5.57 -23.49 1.53
N ALA A 154 -6.39 -24.32 0.90
CA ALA A 154 -7.80 -24.01 0.62
C ALA A 154 -8.65 -23.80 1.90
N ASP A 155 -8.22 -24.35 3.04
CA ASP A 155 -8.85 -24.23 4.37
C ASP A 155 -7.97 -23.47 5.38
N GLY A 156 -7.02 -22.70 4.86
CA GLY A 156 -6.09 -21.90 5.63
C GLY A 156 -6.77 -20.86 6.53
N TRP A 157 -6.03 -20.40 7.55
CA TRP A 157 -6.62 -19.65 8.67
C TRP A 157 -7.27 -18.31 8.26
N VAL A 158 -6.83 -17.70 7.15
CA VAL A 158 -7.39 -16.43 6.64
C VAL A 158 -8.84 -16.56 6.19
N TYR A 159 -9.32 -17.77 5.88
CA TYR A 159 -10.69 -18.01 5.42
C TYR A 159 -11.67 -18.32 6.56
N ARG A 160 -11.18 -18.44 7.80
CA ARG A 160 -12.03 -18.71 8.97
C ARG A 160 -12.59 -17.39 9.47
N ALA A 161 -13.92 -17.26 9.47
CA ALA A 161 -14.57 -16.15 10.15
C ALA A 161 -14.25 -16.23 11.66
N VAL A 162 -13.90 -15.08 12.25
CA VAL A 162 -13.83 -14.91 13.70
C VAL A 162 -15.23 -14.65 14.24
#